data_AF-A0A7X1WC57-F1
#
_entry.id   AF-A0A7X1WC57-F1
#
_cell.length_a   1.000
_cell.length_b   1.000
_cell.length_c   1.000
_cell.angle_alpha   90.00
_cell.angle_beta   90.00
_cell.angle_gamma   90.00
#
_symmetry.space_group_name_H-M   'P 1'
#
loop_
_entity.id
_entity.type
_entity.pdbx_description
1 polymer ?
#
loop_
_entity_poly.entity_id
_entity_poly.type
_entity_poly.pdbx_seq_one_letter_code
_entity_poly.pdbx_strand_id
1 'polypeptide(L)'
;MHLCVEFREKYSQPVVGEEVVCWQITGDRGIPVSQSDTGLNLLSVRQELMIGCIRCSDPVGKGEGLSSIDADEYGGNVDCTFFKKGATLFLPVAHDNAFFYMGDIHFNQCVGEVGGSGIEVSGEIVFSVDKCSQPLHSCLHINVGGFVYFMGVNEDFNASVRLAYGYAFEALLGNGVAESVARLLLGHCASLHVMKLGVPNVVVVGVESAFFIKK
;
A
#
# COMPACT_ATOMS: atom_id res chain seq x y z
N MET A 1 -6.30 -5.85 -13.94
CA MET A 1 -7.10 -6.27 -12.80
C MET A 1 -8.56 -6.27 -13.23
N HIS A 2 -9.22 -7.42 -13.12
CA HIS A 2 -10.62 -7.64 -13.51
C HIS A 2 -11.40 -8.13 -12.29
N LEU A 3 -12.63 -7.67 -12.09
CA LEU A 3 -13.46 -7.96 -10.91
C LEU A 3 -14.38 -9.17 -11.16
N CYS A 4 -14.54 -10.02 -10.15
CA CYS A 4 -15.56 -11.08 -10.14
C CYS A 4 -16.73 -10.67 -9.22
N VAL A 5 -17.95 -10.61 -9.76
CA VAL A 5 -19.13 -10.13 -9.04
C VAL A 5 -20.12 -11.29 -8.87
N GLU A 6 -20.07 -11.98 -7.73
CA GLU A 6 -21.17 -12.86 -7.28
C GLU A 6 -21.64 -12.41 -5.89
N PHE A 7 -22.84 -11.84 -5.81
CA PHE A 7 -23.50 -11.55 -4.54
C PHE A 7 -24.00 -12.86 -3.91
N ARG A 8 -23.64 -13.13 -2.65
CA ARG A 8 -24.20 -14.26 -1.89
C ARG A 8 -24.75 -13.75 -0.56
N GLU A 9 -26.03 -13.99 -0.30
CA GLU A 9 -26.75 -13.57 0.92
C GLU A 9 -26.05 -13.98 2.23
N LYS A 10 -25.25 -15.05 2.21
CA LYS A 10 -24.48 -15.51 3.38
C LYS A 10 -23.47 -14.49 3.94
N TYR A 11 -23.13 -13.44 3.20
CA TYR A 11 -22.15 -12.43 3.61
C TYR A 11 -22.77 -11.20 4.31
N SER A 12 -24.09 -11.16 4.51
CA SER A 12 -24.78 -10.03 5.16
C SER A 12 -24.84 -10.12 6.69
N GLN A 13 -24.15 -11.07 7.31
CA GLN A 13 -24.10 -11.19 8.77
C GLN A 13 -23.14 -10.14 9.33
N PRO A 14 -23.47 -9.46 10.45
CA PRO A 14 -22.57 -8.52 11.09
C PRO A 14 -21.19 -9.14 11.35
N VAL A 15 -20.13 -8.41 10.99
CA VAL A 15 -18.75 -8.78 11.29
C VAL A 15 -18.32 -7.92 12.48
N VAL A 16 -17.92 -8.56 13.59
CA VAL A 16 -17.49 -7.87 14.83
C VAL A 16 -18.55 -6.91 15.40
N GLY A 17 -19.84 -7.16 15.12
CA GLY A 17 -20.95 -6.36 15.65
C GLY A 17 -21.25 -5.08 14.87
N GLU A 18 -20.57 -4.83 13.76
CA GLU A 18 -20.84 -3.72 12.84
C GLU A 18 -21.70 -4.17 11.65
N GLU A 19 -22.46 -3.24 11.09
CA GLU A 19 -23.29 -3.49 9.91
C GLU A 19 -22.39 -3.69 8.68
N VAL A 20 -22.56 -4.82 7.98
CA VAL A 20 -21.85 -5.06 6.73
C VAL A 20 -22.55 -4.29 5.61
N VAL A 21 -21.83 -3.35 5.01
CA VAL A 21 -22.31 -2.63 3.82
C VAL A 21 -21.81 -3.37 2.58
N CYS A 22 -22.72 -4.03 1.87
CA CYS A 22 -22.43 -4.61 0.55
C CYS A 22 -22.42 -3.50 -0.51
N TRP A 23 -21.52 -3.61 -1.49
CA TRP A 23 -21.41 -2.63 -2.57
C TRP A 23 -21.79 -3.27 -3.90
N GLN A 24 -22.70 -2.63 -4.64
CA GLN A 24 -22.95 -2.97 -6.03
C GLN A 24 -21.96 -2.22 -6.91
N ILE A 25 -21.20 -2.98 -7.72
CA ILE A 25 -20.24 -2.42 -8.67
C ILE A 25 -20.88 -2.38 -10.06
N THR A 26 -20.87 -1.20 -10.68
CA THR A 26 -21.39 -0.94 -12.02
C THR A 26 -20.39 -0.10 -12.81
N GLY A 27 -19.70 -0.74 -13.77
CA GLY A 27 -18.61 -0.08 -14.48
C GLY A 27 -17.48 0.34 -13.54
N ASP A 28 -17.13 1.63 -13.53
CA ASP A 28 -16.11 2.21 -12.64
C ASP A 28 -16.70 2.80 -11.34
N ARG A 29 -17.94 2.44 -10.98
CA ARG A 29 -18.64 2.96 -9.79
C ARG A 29 -19.05 1.87 -8.82
N GLY A 30 -18.81 2.11 -7.53
CA GLY A 30 -19.36 1.35 -6.41
C GLY A 30 -20.48 2.16 -5.76
N ILE A 31 -21.63 1.53 -5.55
CA ILE A 31 -22.81 2.12 -4.89
C ILE A 31 -23.17 1.21 -3.71
N PRO A 32 -23.28 1.73 -2.48
CA PRO A 32 -23.63 0.90 -1.34
C PRO A 32 -25.08 0.41 -1.47
N VAL A 33 -25.31 -0.86 -1.16
CA VAL A 33 -26.63 -1.48 -1.11
C VAL A 33 -27.21 -1.24 0.27
N SER A 34 -28.36 -0.59 0.33
CA SER A 34 -29.11 -0.40 1.58
C SER A 34 -30.47 -1.07 1.49
N GLN A 35 -30.89 -1.72 2.58
CA GLN A 35 -32.26 -2.24 2.73
C GLN A 35 -33.23 -1.21 3.33
N SER A 36 -32.71 -0.07 3.82
CA SER A 36 -33.48 0.99 4.49
C SER A 36 -33.09 2.39 3.95
N ASP A 37 -33.96 3.38 4.16
CA ASP A 37 -33.75 4.76 3.71
C ASP A 37 -32.76 5.49 4.65
N THR A 38 -31.49 5.09 4.60
CA THR A 38 -30.39 5.59 5.43
C THR A 38 -29.59 6.71 4.77
N GLY A 39 -29.97 7.13 3.56
CA GLY A 39 -29.21 8.08 2.75
C GLY A 39 -27.95 7.50 2.09
N LEU A 40 -27.66 6.21 2.27
CA LEU A 40 -26.53 5.52 1.62
C LEU A 40 -26.60 5.58 0.09
N ASN A 41 -27.80 5.64 -0.47
CA ASN A 41 -28.05 5.82 -1.91
C ASN A 41 -27.53 7.15 -2.49
N LEU A 42 -27.11 8.11 -1.66
CA LEU A 42 -26.46 9.34 -2.09
C LEU A 42 -24.95 9.17 -2.36
N LEU A 43 -24.37 8.03 -1.98
CA LEU A 43 -22.96 7.74 -2.15
C LEU A 43 -22.70 7.00 -3.48
N SER A 44 -21.69 7.47 -4.20
CA SER A 44 -21.10 6.74 -5.32
C SER A 44 -19.60 6.97 -5.32
N VAL A 45 -18.85 5.88 -5.24
CA VAL A 45 -17.38 5.91 -5.17
C VAL A 45 -16.81 5.47 -6.51
N ARG A 46 -15.79 6.17 -7.00
CA ARG A 46 -15.10 5.79 -8.23
C ARG A 46 -14.07 4.71 -7.95
N GLN A 47 -13.93 3.78 -8.87
CA GLN A 47 -12.90 2.75 -8.84
C GLN A 47 -11.50 3.35 -8.75
N GLU A 48 -10.75 2.95 -7.74
CA GLU A 48 -9.32 3.21 -7.57
C GLU A 48 -8.67 1.91 -7.08
N LEU A 49 -8.55 0.94 -8.00
CA LEU A 49 -8.11 -0.41 -7.67
C LEU A 49 -6.69 -0.43 -7.09
N MET A 50 -6.54 -1.10 -5.97
CA MET A 50 -5.24 -1.37 -5.33
C MET A 50 -5.22 -2.78 -4.71
N ILE A 51 -4.03 -3.18 -4.26
CA ILE A 51 -3.77 -4.43 -3.54
C ILE A 51 -3.31 -4.04 -2.12
N GLY A 52 -4.08 -4.40 -1.09
CA GLY A 52 -3.79 -4.07 0.31
C GLY A 52 -2.63 -4.88 0.88
N CYS A 53 -2.57 -6.16 0.50
CA CYS A 53 -1.58 -7.10 0.97
C CYS A 53 -0.53 -7.46 -0.10
N ILE A 54 0.73 -7.07 0.08
CA ILE A 54 1.87 -7.54 -0.73
C ILE A 54 3.11 -7.70 0.16
N ARG A 55 3.76 -8.87 0.16
CA ARG A 55 5.02 -9.08 0.90
C ARG A 55 5.96 -10.11 0.30
N CYS A 56 7.21 -10.02 0.70
CA CYS A 56 8.10 -11.19 0.78
C CYS A 56 8.12 -11.70 2.23
N SER A 57 8.50 -12.96 2.44
CA SER A 57 8.71 -13.44 3.81
C SER A 57 9.88 -12.68 4.45
N ASP A 58 9.65 -12.25 5.68
CA ASP A 58 10.64 -11.65 6.55
C ASP A 58 11.61 -12.72 7.10
N PRO A 59 12.76 -12.33 7.68
CA PRO A 59 13.75 -13.25 8.21
C PRO A 59 13.28 -14.10 9.42
N VAL A 60 12.09 -13.85 9.99
CA VAL A 60 11.69 -14.49 11.24
C VAL A 60 11.36 -15.98 11.04
N GLY A 61 12.34 -16.81 11.37
CA GLY A 61 12.18 -18.24 11.67
C GLY A 61 12.03 -18.53 13.17
N LYS A 62 11.38 -17.65 13.96
CA LYS A 62 11.31 -17.75 15.44
C LYS A 62 9.90 -17.79 16.04
N GLY A 63 9.05 -18.69 15.56
CA GLY A 63 8.09 -19.38 16.44
C GLY A 63 6.60 -19.09 16.22
N GLU A 64 6.22 -17.92 15.73
CA GLU A 64 4.82 -17.64 15.33
C GLU A 64 4.85 -16.95 13.97
N GLY A 65 4.20 -17.55 12.97
CA GLY A 65 4.12 -16.96 11.64
C GLY A 65 3.26 -15.70 11.66
N LEU A 66 3.61 -14.71 10.84
CA LEU A 66 2.79 -13.52 10.66
C LEU A 66 1.48 -13.88 9.97
N SER A 67 0.40 -13.27 10.44
CA SER A 67 -0.93 -13.36 9.82
C SER A 67 -1.01 -12.46 8.59
N SER A 68 -1.97 -12.73 7.70
CA SER A 68 -2.21 -11.88 6.52
C SER A 68 -2.72 -10.48 6.88
N ILE A 69 -3.09 -10.22 8.14
CA ILE A 69 -3.50 -8.90 8.62
C ILE A 69 -2.32 -8.05 9.12
N ASP A 70 -1.15 -8.67 9.30
CA ASP A 70 0.04 -8.02 9.86
C ASP A 70 0.82 -7.29 8.75
N ALA A 71 1.57 -6.26 9.17
CA ALA A 71 2.47 -5.51 8.32
C ALA A 71 3.78 -5.21 9.03
N ASP A 72 4.85 -5.10 8.24
CA ASP A 72 6.20 -4.78 8.69
C ASP A 72 7.00 -4.15 7.53
N GLU A 73 8.31 -3.98 7.69
CA GLU A 73 9.18 -3.41 6.64
C GLU A 73 9.30 -4.28 5.37
N TYR A 74 8.89 -5.56 5.41
CA TYR A 74 8.86 -6.49 4.27
C TYR A 74 7.53 -6.44 3.51
N GLY A 75 6.58 -5.62 3.98
CA GLY A 75 5.26 -5.41 3.40
C GLY A 75 4.18 -6.02 4.28
N GLY A 76 3.24 -6.72 3.66
CA GLY A 76 2.10 -7.35 4.31
C GLY A 76 0.85 -6.52 4.05
N ASN A 77 -0.03 -6.46 5.04
CA ASN A 77 -1.24 -5.65 5.00
C ASN A 77 -0.90 -4.17 5.17
N VAL A 78 -0.29 -3.53 4.18
CA VAL A 78 0.20 -2.15 4.28
C VAL A 78 -0.78 -1.13 3.72
N ASP A 79 -1.78 -1.59 2.96
CA ASP A 79 -2.94 -0.78 2.57
C ASP A 79 -2.54 0.48 1.78
N CYS A 80 -1.48 0.31 0.98
CA CYS A 80 -0.86 1.38 0.23
C CYS A 80 -1.62 1.64 -1.07
N THR A 81 -2.30 2.79 -1.15
CA THR A 81 -3.02 3.25 -2.36
C THR A 81 -2.13 3.41 -3.60
N PHE A 82 -0.80 3.34 -3.46
CA PHE A 82 0.15 3.29 -4.58
C PHE A 82 0.44 1.87 -5.11
N PHE A 83 -0.07 0.81 -4.46
CA PHE A 83 0.01 -0.57 -4.93
C PHE A 83 -1.06 -0.84 -6.01
N LYS A 84 -0.93 -0.11 -7.12
CA LYS A 84 -1.91 -0.06 -8.20
C LYS A 84 -1.28 -0.32 -9.57
N LYS A 85 -2.12 -0.46 -10.59
CA LYS A 85 -1.67 -0.66 -11.98
C LYS A 85 -0.66 0.43 -12.39
N GLY A 86 0.47 0.00 -12.95
CA GLY A 86 1.53 0.89 -13.41
C GLY A 86 2.60 1.20 -12.35
N ALA A 87 2.40 0.76 -11.10
CA ALA A 87 3.44 0.82 -10.08
C ALA A 87 4.47 -0.31 -10.26
N THR A 88 5.73 0.00 -9.99
CA THR A 88 6.79 -1.00 -9.78
C THR A 88 7.18 -0.98 -8.31
N LEU A 89 7.04 -2.12 -7.63
CA LEU A 89 7.35 -2.25 -6.21
C LEU A 89 8.69 -2.95 -6.05
N PHE A 90 9.53 -2.42 -5.18
CA PHE A 90 10.79 -3.01 -4.78
C PHE A 90 10.64 -3.52 -3.35
N LEU A 91 10.50 -4.83 -3.20
CA LEU A 91 10.30 -5.49 -1.92
C LEU A 91 11.65 -5.96 -1.35
N PRO A 92 11.90 -5.82 -0.05
CA PRO A 92 13.05 -6.44 0.59
C PRO A 92 12.93 -7.98 0.51
N VAL A 93 14.02 -8.66 0.18
CA VAL A 93 14.05 -10.13 0.04
C VAL A 93 15.06 -10.71 1.03
N ALA A 94 14.56 -11.39 2.05
CA ALA A 94 15.37 -12.03 3.09
C ALA A 94 15.75 -13.49 2.79
N HIS A 95 15.03 -14.15 1.87
CA HIS A 95 15.18 -15.57 1.54
C HIS A 95 15.37 -15.78 0.05
N ASP A 96 16.14 -16.79 -0.35
CA ASP A 96 16.47 -17.06 -1.77
C ASP A 96 15.25 -17.21 -2.68
N ASN A 97 14.15 -17.75 -2.16
CA ASN A 97 12.90 -17.94 -2.91
C ASN A 97 11.87 -16.84 -2.69
N ALA A 98 12.21 -15.80 -1.91
CA ALA A 98 11.38 -14.70 -1.44
C ALA A 98 10.12 -15.07 -0.62
N PHE A 99 9.47 -16.21 -0.91
CA PHE A 99 8.18 -16.62 -0.38
C PHE A 99 7.14 -15.50 -0.52
N PHE A 100 7.02 -15.01 -1.75
CA PHE A 100 6.17 -13.89 -2.13
C PHE A 100 4.67 -14.21 -1.98
N TYR A 101 3.91 -13.26 -1.45
CA TYR A 101 2.45 -13.31 -1.34
C TYR A 101 1.82 -11.97 -1.73
N MET A 102 0.61 -12.05 -2.31
CA MET A 102 -0.27 -10.90 -2.53
C MET A 102 -1.75 -11.29 -2.38
N GLY A 103 -2.59 -10.33 -2.02
CA GLY A 103 -4.03 -10.50 -1.88
C GLY A 103 -4.71 -9.21 -1.47
N ASP A 104 -5.96 -9.32 -1.00
CA ASP A 104 -6.70 -8.19 -0.42
C ASP A 104 -6.94 -7.04 -1.42
N ILE A 105 -7.73 -7.32 -2.46
CA ILE A 105 -7.97 -6.33 -3.53
C ILE A 105 -9.07 -5.39 -3.08
N HIS A 106 -8.80 -4.09 -3.15
CA HIS A 106 -9.79 -3.06 -2.87
C HIS A 106 -10.28 -2.41 -4.16
N PHE A 107 -11.59 -2.32 -4.33
CA PHE A 107 -12.22 -1.53 -5.40
C PHE A 107 -11.90 -0.04 -5.27
N ASN A 108 -11.90 0.44 -4.02
CA ASN A 108 -11.50 1.77 -3.63
C ASN A 108 -11.08 1.74 -2.15
N GLN A 109 -10.05 2.52 -1.83
CA GLN A 109 -9.64 2.81 -0.46
C GLN A 109 -9.12 4.24 -0.40
N CYS A 110 -9.42 4.95 0.70
CA CYS A 110 -8.84 6.25 0.98
C CYS A 110 -7.52 6.13 1.75
N VAL A 111 -6.69 7.16 1.63
CA VAL A 111 -5.47 7.36 2.41
C VAL A 111 -5.79 7.28 3.91
N GLY A 112 -5.10 6.39 4.63
CA GLY A 112 -5.19 6.19 6.07
C GLY A 112 -6.11 5.05 6.51
N GLU A 113 -6.97 4.52 5.63
CA GLU A 113 -7.90 3.40 5.92
C GLU A 113 -8.67 3.58 7.24
N VAL A 114 -9.17 4.79 7.50
CA VAL A 114 -9.76 5.14 8.80
C VAL A 114 -11.04 4.33 9.10
N GLY A 115 -11.71 3.84 8.06
CA GLY A 115 -12.89 2.96 8.19
C GLY A 115 -12.55 1.50 8.53
N GLY A 116 -11.27 1.13 8.62
CA GLY A 116 -10.81 -0.22 8.94
C GLY A 116 -10.96 -1.26 7.82
N SER A 117 -11.48 -0.88 6.66
CA SER A 117 -11.49 -1.67 5.44
C SER A 117 -11.63 -0.78 4.20
N GLY A 118 -11.18 -1.29 3.06
CA GLY A 118 -11.53 -0.76 1.75
C GLY A 118 -12.91 -1.26 1.30
N ILE A 119 -13.26 -0.96 0.05
CA ILE A 119 -14.34 -1.69 -0.62
C ILE A 119 -13.76 -3.03 -1.10
N GLU A 120 -13.87 -4.06 -0.25
CA GLU A 120 -13.27 -5.38 -0.49
C GLU A 120 -13.88 -6.12 -1.66
N VAL A 121 -13.03 -6.66 -2.54
CA VAL A 121 -13.47 -7.37 -3.76
C VAL A 121 -12.57 -8.54 -4.15
N SER A 122 -13.15 -9.52 -4.83
CA SER A 122 -12.38 -10.53 -5.56
C SER A 122 -11.99 -10.02 -6.94
N GLY A 123 -10.77 -10.34 -7.38
CA GLY A 123 -10.31 -9.97 -8.70
C GLY A 123 -9.06 -10.72 -9.15
N GLU A 124 -8.68 -10.48 -10.40
CA GLU A 124 -7.50 -11.08 -11.03
C GLU A 124 -6.35 -10.06 -11.08
N ILE A 125 -5.14 -10.47 -10.67
CA ILE A 125 -3.94 -9.63 -10.73
C ILE A 125 -3.01 -10.21 -11.79
N VAL A 126 -2.57 -9.37 -12.73
CA VAL A 126 -1.55 -9.72 -13.73
C VAL A 126 -0.32 -8.87 -13.43
N PHE A 127 0.80 -9.53 -13.17
CA PHE A 127 2.06 -8.90 -12.78
C PHE A 127 3.26 -9.67 -13.35
N SER A 128 4.42 -9.02 -13.36
CA SER A 128 5.71 -9.63 -13.64
C SER A 128 6.63 -9.41 -12.45
N VAL A 129 7.61 -10.30 -12.26
CA VAL A 129 8.60 -10.21 -11.18
C VAL A 129 9.97 -10.47 -11.76
N ASP A 130 10.92 -9.62 -11.37
CA ASP A 130 12.33 -9.75 -11.69
C ASP A 130 13.17 -9.53 -10.43
N LYS A 131 14.35 -10.17 -10.38
CA LYS A 131 15.31 -9.93 -9.29
C LYS A 131 16.00 -8.58 -9.49
N CYS A 132 15.85 -7.68 -8.52
CA CYS A 132 16.59 -6.42 -8.47
C CYS A 132 17.88 -6.60 -7.64
N SER A 133 19.05 -6.46 -8.27
CA SER A 133 20.35 -6.56 -7.59
C SER A 133 20.88 -5.22 -7.07
N GLN A 134 20.37 -4.10 -7.58
CA GLN A 134 20.80 -2.75 -7.20
C GLN A 134 19.57 -1.85 -6.97
N PRO A 135 18.79 -2.08 -5.91
CA PRO A 135 17.70 -1.20 -5.57
C PRO A 135 18.22 0.17 -5.12
N LEU A 136 17.37 1.21 -5.18
CA LEU A 136 17.72 2.54 -4.68
C LEU A 136 17.95 2.56 -3.16
N HIS A 137 17.22 1.69 -2.45
CA HIS A 137 17.33 1.49 -1.01
C HIS A 137 16.88 0.07 -0.66
N SER A 138 17.32 -0.45 0.49
CA SER A 138 16.93 -1.80 0.96
C SER A 138 15.49 -1.89 1.48
N CYS A 139 14.87 -0.75 1.81
CA CYS A 139 13.49 -0.68 2.27
C CYS A 139 12.51 -0.98 1.13
N LEU A 140 11.25 -1.23 1.49
CA LEU A 140 10.16 -1.23 0.55
C LEU A 140 10.01 0.16 -0.08
N HIS A 141 10.07 0.24 -1.42
CA HIS A 141 9.82 1.48 -2.15
C HIS A 141 9.05 1.24 -3.45
N ILE A 142 8.32 2.27 -3.89
CA ILE A 142 7.41 2.20 -5.04
C ILE A 142 7.81 3.26 -6.07
N ASN A 143 7.94 2.85 -7.33
CA ASN A 143 8.03 3.78 -8.46
C ASN A 143 6.67 3.84 -9.17
N VAL A 144 6.01 5.01 -9.13
CA VAL A 144 4.74 5.23 -9.82
C VAL A 144 4.53 6.73 -10.07
N GLY A 145 3.91 7.08 -11.20
CA GLY A 145 3.47 8.46 -11.46
C GLY A 145 4.59 9.50 -11.54
N GLY A 146 5.84 9.09 -11.82
CA GLY A 146 6.99 10.01 -11.86
C GLY A 146 7.65 10.25 -10.50
N PHE A 147 7.30 9.47 -9.48
CA PHE A 147 7.86 9.57 -8.14
C PHE A 147 8.40 8.21 -7.66
N VAL A 148 9.39 8.27 -6.77
CA VAL A 148 9.81 7.15 -5.92
C VAL A 148 9.31 7.43 -4.51
N TYR A 149 8.51 6.52 -3.98
CA TYR A 149 7.94 6.57 -2.64
C TYR A 149 8.66 5.57 -1.73
N PHE A 150 9.24 6.05 -0.65
CA PHE A 150 9.93 5.22 0.36
C PHE A 150 8.99 4.96 1.53
N MET A 151 8.79 3.69 1.88
CA MET A 151 7.83 3.28 2.91
C MET A 151 8.46 3.18 4.29
N GLY A 152 7.82 3.83 5.26
CA GLY A 152 8.12 3.67 6.68
C GLY A 152 6.96 2.97 7.37
N VAL A 153 7.28 1.90 8.11
CA VAL A 153 6.32 1.10 8.88
C VAL A 153 6.80 1.04 10.32
N ASN A 154 5.97 1.48 11.26
CA ASN A 154 6.29 1.41 12.69
C ASN A 154 5.04 1.56 13.56
N GLU A 155 5.05 1.00 14.76
CA GLU A 155 4.00 1.22 15.76
C GLU A 155 3.82 2.71 16.09
N ASP A 156 4.92 3.47 16.20
CA ASP A 156 4.87 4.92 16.38
C ASP A 156 4.79 5.65 15.03
N PHE A 157 3.81 6.55 14.91
CA PHE A 157 3.60 7.32 13.70
C PHE A 157 4.81 8.21 13.36
N ASN A 158 5.41 8.88 14.36
CA ASN A 158 6.56 9.76 14.12
C ASN A 158 7.79 8.96 13.69
N ALA A 159 7.99 7.76 14.24
CA ALA A 159 9.03 6.83 13.82
C ALA A 159 8.81 6.39 12.37
N SER A 160 7.58 6.07 11.97
CA SER A 160 7.24 5.75 10.57
C SER A 160 7.64 6.87 9.61
N VAL A 161 7.32 8.13 9.97
CA VAL A 161 7.70 9.31 9.19
C VAL A 161 9.22 9.48 9.11
N ARG A 162 9.93 9.32 10.24
CA ARG A 162 11.40 9.41 10.28
C ARG A 162 12.07 8.35 9.42
N LEU A 163 11.57 7.11 9.44
CA LEU A 163 12.06 6.03 8.60
C LEU A 163 11.89 6.36 7.12
N ALA A 164 10.69 6.76 6.70
CA ALA A 164 10.40 7.09 5.30
C ALA A 164 11.30 8.24 4.77
N TYR A 165 11.47 9.32 5.54
CA TYR A 165 12.38 10.41 5.17
C TYR A 165 13.86 9.98 5.19
N GLY A 166 14.25 9.16 6.17
CA GLY A 166 15.61 8.62 6.27
C GLY A 166 15.98 7.80 5.04
N TYR A 167 15.10 6.88 4.63
CA TYR A 167 15.29 6.07 3.42
C TYR A 167 15.38 6.91 2.15
N ALA A 168 14.52 7.92 2.01
CA ALA A 168 14.58 8.84 0.87
C ALA A 168 15.90 9.63 0.84
N PHE A 169 16.36 10.09 2.01
CA PHE A 169 17.65 10.78 2.15
C PHE A 169 18.82 9.88 1.78
N GLU A 170 18.87 8.67 2.33
CA GLU A 170 19.92 7.68 2.07
C GLU A 170 19.96 7.28 0.59
N ALA A 171 18.79 7.09 -0.04
CA ALA A 171 18.69 6.81 -1.47
C ALA A 171 19.22 7.96 -2.34
N LEU A 172 18.93 9.22 -1.99
CA LEU A 172 19.45 10.39 -2.70
C LEU A 172 20.98 10.45 -2.61
N LEU A 173 21.55 10.27 -1.41
CA LEU A 173 23.00 10.26 -1.22
C LEU A 173 23.65 9.08 -1.97
N GLY A 174 23.05 7.89 -1.88
CA GLY A 174 23.49 6.70 -2.59
C GLY A 174 23.47 6.85 -4.11
N ASN A 175 22.61 7.74 -4.63
CA ASN A 175 22.57 8.13 -6.04
C ASN A 175 23.46 9.34 -6.39
N GLY A 176 24.32 9.79 -5.47
CA GLY A 176 25.29 10.85 -5.71
C GLY A 176 24.74 12.28 -5.59
N VAL A 177 23.53 12.46 -5.07
CA VAL A 177 23.00 13.80 -4.76
C VAL A 177 23.76 14.36 -3.56
N ALA A 178 24.26 15.60 -3.69
CA ALA A 178 24.97 16.26 -2.60
C ALA A 178 24.05 16.44 -1.37
N GLU A 179 24.60 16.28 -0.17
CA GLU A 179 23.83 16.30 1.07
C GLU A 179 22.98 17.58 1.24
N SER A 180 23.57 18.74 0.97
CA SER A 180 22.87 20.03 1.06
C SER A 180 21.67 20.09 0.10
N VAL A 181 21.80 19.53 -1.10
CA VAL A 181 20.73 19.44 -2.09
C VAL A 181 19.67 18.45 -1.63
N ALA A 182 20.06 17.27 -1.14
CA ALA A 182 19.12 16.26 -0.62
C ALA A 182 18.26 16.83 0.51
N ARG A 183 18.85 17.59 1.45
CA ARG A 183 18.10 18.27 2.53
C ARG A 183 17.10 19.29 1.99
N LEU A 184 17.46 20.08 0.98
CA LEU A 184 16.55 21.05 0.37
C LEU A 184 15.43 20.37 -0.42
N LEU A 185 15.73 19.30 -1.15
CA LEU A 185 14.73 18.51 -1.87
C LEU A 185 13.72 17.90 -0.89
N LEU A 186 14.18 17.28 0.20
CA LEU A 186 13.27 16.71 1.19
C LEU A 186 12.49 17.77 1.97
N GLY A 187 13.08 18.94 2.22
CA GLY A 187 12.43 20.03 2.94
C GLY A 187 11.39 20.81 2.12
N HIS A 188 11.48 20.79 0.78
CA HIS A 188 10.67 21.66 -0.08
C HIS A 188 9.94 20.97 -1.24
N CYS A 189 10.35 19.76 -1.61
CA CYS A 189 9.85 19.07 -2.80
C CYS A 189 9.31 17.66 -2.51
N ALA A 190 9.57 17.10 -1.32
CA ALA A 190 9.03 15.80 -0.96
C ALA A 190 7.54 15.88 -0.57
N SER A 191 6.83 14.78 -0.77
CA SER A 191 5.43 14.63 -0.33
C SER A 191 5.31 13.51 0.70
N LEU A 192 4.69 13.79 1.84
CA LEU A 192 4.34 12.78 2.85
C LEU A 192 2.90 12.31 2.65
N HIS A 193 2.68 11.00 2.61
CA HIS A 193 1.35 10.39 2.51
C HIS A 193 1.19 9.33 3.59
N VAL A 194 0.01 9.28 4.22
CA VAL A 194 -0.32 8.30 5.26
C VAL A 194 -1.11 7.16 4.64
N MET A 195 -0.52 5.97 4.50
CA MET A 195 -1.20 4.87 3.82
C MET A 195 -2.23 4.19 4.73
N LYS A 196 -1.81 3.88 5.96
CA LYS A 196 -2.66 3.28 6.98
C LYS A 196 -2.36 3.86 8.35
N LEU A 197 -3.41 4.22 9.08
CA LEU A 197 -3.34 4.56 10.49
C LEU A 197 -3.72 3.33 11.32
N GLY A 198 -2.89 2.95 12.28
CA GLY A 198 -3.08 1.74 13.06
C GLY A 198 -1.81 1.32 13.77
N VAL A 199 -1.76 0.05 14.19
CA VAL A 199 -0.55 -0.56 14.74
C VAL A 199 -0.20 -1.76 13.85
N PRO A 200 0.83 -1.65 12.98
CA PRO A 200 1.69 -0.48 12.77
C PRO A 200 1.02 0.63 11.93
N ASN A 201 1.59 1.83 12.02
CA ASN A 201 1.33 2.93 11.10
C ASN A 201 2.15 2.74 9.83
N VAL A 202 1.58 3.08 8.67
CA VAL A 202 2.25 3.00 7.38
C VAL A 202 2.22 4.37 6.71
N VAL A 203 3.38 4.89 6.37
CA VAL A 203 3.52 6.14 5.63
C VAL A 203 4.49 5.98 4.47
N VAL A 204 4.41 6.87 3.50
CA VAL A 204 5.42 6.96 2.44
C VAL A 204 5.86 8.40 2.21
N VAL A 205 7.13 8.57 1.87
CA VAL A 205 7.70 9.85 1.41
C VAL A 205 8.06 9.74 -0.06
N GLY A 206 7.43 10.58 -0.87
CA GLY A 206 7.63 10.65 -2.33
C GLY A 206 8.65 11.71 -2.72
N VAL A 207 9.56 11.36 -3.62
CA VAL A 207 10.53 12.25 -4.28
C VAL A 207 10.46 12.02 -5.78
N GLU A 208 10.55 13.07 -6.60
CA GLU A 208 10.50 12.93 -8.07
C GLU A 208 11.57 11.96 -8.59
N SER A 209 11.19 11.07 -9.49
CA SER A 209 12.07 10.02 -10.01
C SER A 209 13.26 10.56 -10.79
N ALA A 210 13.16 11.78 -11.32
CA ALA A 210 14.23 12.48 -12.04
C ALA A 210 15.52 12.63 -11.21
N PHE A 211 15.44 12.63 -9.87
CA PHE A 211 16.62 12.68 -8.99
C PHE A 211 17.35 11.34 -8.84
N PHE A 212 16.75 10.24 -9.33
CA PHE A 212 17.29 8.88 -9.24
C PHE A 212 17.78 8.31 -10.58
N ILE A 213 17.66 9.07 -11.67
CA ILE A 213 18.17 8.65 -12.98
C ILE A 213 19.69 8.87 -13.00
N LYS A 214 20.46 7.79 -13.15
CA LYS A 214 21.92 7.89 -13.36
C LYS A 214 22.18 8.69 -14.65
N LYS A 215 22.94 9.77 -14.54
CA LYS A 215 23.45 10.53 -15.69
C LYS A 215 24.58 9.80 -16.38
#